data_AF-A0A7V8V603-F1
#
_entry.id   AF-A0A7V8V603-F1
#
_cell.length_a   1.000
_cell.length_b   1.000
_cell.length_c   1.000
_cell.angle_alpha   90.00
_cell.angle_beta   90.00
_cell.angle_gamma   90.00
#
_symmetry.space_group_name_H-M   'P 1'
#
loop_
_entity.id
_entity.type
_entity.pdbx_description
1 polymer ?
#
loop_
_entity_poly.entity_id
_entity_poly.type
_entity_poly.pdbx_seq_one_letter_code
_entity_poly.pdbx_strand_id
1 'polypeptide(L)'
;MEGISLVLLGLCWLLGAVNIVCFIMVLAKMFHYEDVGLAGITLLLTVCSGVGVLLGFIAGWMNVAKYDALKLMGFWSAITFAQFMFAIAYVLIQLQVEGVLN
;
A
#
# COMPACT_ATOMS: atom_id res chain seq x y z
N MET A 1 -17.80 2.43 -21.80
CA MET A 1 -16.51 2.00 -21.21
C MET A 1 -15.95 3.06 -20.25
N GLU A 2 -16.16 4.35 -20.50
CA GLU A 2 -15.67 5.45 -19.65
C GLU A 2 -16.15 5.42 -18.18
N GLY A 3 -17.41 5.04 -17.94
CA GLY A 3 -17.95 4.96 -16.56
C GLY A 3 -17.29 3.89 -15.68
N ILE A 4 -16.88 2.76 -16.26
CA ILE A 4 -16.21 1.67 -15.53
C ILE A 4 -14.80 2.11 -15.12
N SER A 5 -14.07 2.77 -16.03
CA SER A 5 -12.74 3.32 -15.75
C SER A 5 -12.76 4.36 -14.62
N LEU A 6 -13.79 5.22 -14.55
CA LEU A 6 -13.96 6.19 -13.46
C LEU A 6 -14.26 5.51 -12.11
N VAL A 7 -15.08 4.47 -12.10
CA VAL A 7 -15.37 3.70 -10.87
C VAL A 7 -14.12 2.98 -10.36
N LEU A 8 -13.34 2.37 -11.25
CA LEU A 8 -12.06 1.74 -10.91
C LEU A 8 -11.03 2.75 -10.38
N LEU A 9 -10.93 3.93 -11.00
CA LEU A 9 -10.05 5.00 -10.54
C LEU A 9 -10.44 5.46 -9.13
N GLY A 10 -11.74 5.65 -8.88
CA GLY A 10 -12.28 5.99 -7.57
C GLY A 10 -11.98 4.93 -6.51
N LEU A 11 -12.13 3.64 -6.85
CA LEU A 11 -11.77 2.53 -5.97
C LEU A 11 -10.26 2.50 -5.66
N CYS A 12 -9.41 2.71 -6.68
CA CYS A 12 -7.95 2.77 -6.50
C CYS A 12 -7.53 3.89 -5.54
N TRP A 13 -8.18 5.06 -5.63
CA TRP A 13 -7.95 6.16 -4.70
C TRP A 13 -8.37 5.80 -3.27
N LEU A 14 -9.54 5.17 -3.12
CA LEU A 14 -10.02 4.72 -1.81
C LEU A 14 -9.07 3.67 -1.20
N LEU A 15 -8.66 2.67 -1.99
CA LEU A 15 -7.70 1.65 -1.58
C LEU A 15 -6.35 2.26 -1.21
N GLY A 16 -5.87 3.23 -1.98
CA GLY A 16 -4.64 3.98 -1.68
C GLY A 16 -4.73 4.72 -0.34
N ALA A 17 -5.87 5.34 -0.03
CA ALA A 17 -6.08 5.99 1.26
C ALA A 17 -6.01 4.98 2.42
N VAL A 18 -6.66 3.83 2.28
CA VAL A 18 -6.58 2.75 3.31
C VAL A 18 -5.15 2.24 3.45
N ASN A 19 -4.42 2.13 2.35
CA ASN A 19 -3.01 1.71 2.32
C ASN A 19 -2.12 2.67 3.15
N ILE A 20 -2.34 3.98 3.02
CA ILE A 20 -1.65 5.00 3.83
C ILE A 20 -2.00 4.87 5.32
N VAL A 21 -3.27 4.62 5.66
CA VAL A 21 -3.69 4.43 7.06
C VAL A 21 -3.02 3.19 7.66
N CYS A 22 -2.93 2.09 6.92
CA CYS A 22 -2.19 0.89 7.34
C CYS A 22 -0.70 1.19 7.58
N PHE A 23 -0.07 1.95 6.69
CA PHE A 23 1.31 2.38 6.86
C PHE A 23 1.53 3.21 8.14
N ILE A 24 0.63 4.16 8.42
CA ILE A 24 0.69 4.97 9.65
C ILE A 24 0.51 4.09 10.90
N MET A 25 -0.41 3.11 10.87
CA MET A 25 -0.59 2.18 12.00
C MET A 25 0.66 1.34 12.26
N VAL A 26 1.36 0.90 11.21
CA VAL A 26 2.63 0.16 11.34
C VAL A 26 3.72 1.05 11.92
N LEU A 27 3.84 2.30 11.46
CA LEU A 27 4.75 3.29 12.05
C LEU A 27 4.44 3.53 13.53
N ALA A 28 3.17 3.70 13.88
CA ALA A 28 2.74 3.89 15.27
C ALA A 28 3.14 2.69 16.14
N LYS A 29 3.02 1.46 15.62
CA LYS A 29 3.53 0.27 16.30
C LYS A 29 5.06 0.30 16.44
N MET A 30 5.82 0.71 15.42
CA MET A 30 7.29 0.83 15.55
C MET A 30 7.70 1.84 16.64
N PHE A 31 7.02 2.98 16.75
CA PHE A 31 7.25 3.95 17.83
C PHE A 31 6.89 3.38 19.20
N HIS A 32 5.83 2.57 19.29
CA HIS A 32 5.39 1.95 20.54
C HIS A 32 6.38 0.95 21.13
N TYR A 33 7.16 0.28 20.27
CA TYR A 33 8.15 -0.73 20.67
C TYR A 33 9.59 -0.18 20.71
N GLU A 34 9.73 1.14 20.90
CA GLU A 34 11.01 1.87 21.06
C GLU A 34 11.96 1.82 19.85
N ASP A 35 11.50 1.35 18.68
CA ASP A 35 12.26 1.32 17.43
C ASP A 35 12.21 2.68 16.70
N VAL A 36 12.42 3.77 17.45
CA VAL A 36 12.29 5.17 16.98
C VAL A 36 13.21 5.48 15.80
N GLY A 37 14.43 4.94 15.81
CA GLY A 37 15.39 5.14 14.73
C GLY A 37 14.91 4.54 13.40
N LEU A 38 14.34 3.33 13.46
CA LEU A 38 13.84 2.64 12.28
C LEU A 38 12.56 3.31 11.76
N ALA A 39 11.64 3.68 12.66
CA ALA A 39 10.45 4.45 12.32
C ALA A 39 10.78 5.81 11.67
N GLY A 40 11.76 6.53 12.22
CA GLY A 40 12.22 7.82 11.71
C GLY A 40 12.83 7.73 10.30
N ILE A 41 13.74 6.77 10.07
CA ILE A 41 14.32 6.52 8.74
C ILE A 41 13.24 6.17 7.73
N THR A 42 12.30 5.32 8.13
CA THR A 42 11.19 4.87 7.28
C THR A 42 10.27 6.04 6.91
N LEU A 43 9.96 6.92 7.86
CA LEU A 43 9.15 8.12 7.61
C LEU A 43 9.88 9.12 6.72
N LEU A 44 11.17 9.37 6.98
CA LEU A 44 11.99 10.27 6.18
C LEU A 44 12.11 9.78 4.73
N LEU A 45 12.38 8.50 4.52
CA LEU A 45 12.43 7.89 3.19
C LEU A 45 11.06 7.87 2.50
N THR A 46 9.97 7.82 3.25
CA THR A 46 8.62 7.92 2.68
C THR A 46 8.39 9.31 2.09
N VAL A 47 8.79 10.35 2.82
CA VAL A 47 8.64 11.75 2.36
C VAL A 47 9.62 12.09 1.23
N CYS A 48 10.86 11.62 1.30
CA CYS A 48 11.90 11.96 0.32
C CYS A 48 11.80 11.16 -1.00
N SER A 49 11.46 9.87 -0.96
CA SER A 49 11.52 9.00 -2.15
C SER A 49 10.30 8.11 -2.34
N GLY A 50 9.37 8.09 -1.39
CA GLY A 50 8.26 7.13 -1.37
C GLY A 50 8.68 5.68 -1.09
N VAL A 51 9.99 5.38 -1.13
CA VAL A 51 10.55 4.04 -0.86
C VAL A 51 10.39 3.66 0.61
N GLY A 52 10.22 4.64 1.49
CA GLY A 52 9.99 4.37 2.90
C GLY A 52 8.74 3.53 3.18
N VAL A 53 7.71 3.56 2.30
CA VAL A 53 6.54 2.67 2.45
C VAL A 53 6.94 1.20 2.32
N LEU A 54 7.81 0.88 1.35
CA LEU A 54 8.36 -0.46 1.16
C LEU A 54 9.24 -0.89 2.34
N LEU A 55 10.08 0.03 2.85
CA LEU A 55 10.88 -0.26 4.04
C LEU A 55 10.02 -0.53 5.26
N GLY A 56 8.96 0.25 5.48
CA GLY A 56 8.02 0.03 6.57
C GLY A 56 7.28 -1.29 6.45
N PHE A 57 6.94 -1.67 5.22
CA PHE A 57 6.34 -2.96 4.91
C PHE A 57 7.27 -4.12 5.27
N ILE A 58 8.51 -4.09 4.79
CA ILE A 58 9.51 -5.13 5.07
C ILE A 58 9.84 -5.17 6.57
N ALA A 59 10.14 -4.02 7.18
CA ALA A 59 10.52 -3.92 8.58
C ALA A 59 9.42 -4.40 9.52
N GLY A 60 8.16 -4.06 9.23
CA GLY A 60 7.05 -4.55 10.01
C GLY A 60 6.80 -6.05 9.82
N TRP A 61 7.06 -6.62 8.63
CA TRP A 61 6.93 -8.07 8.40
C TRP A 61 8.03 -8.84 9.10
N MET A 62 9.28 -8.34 9.05
CA MET A 62 10.41 -8.92 9.79
C MET A 62 10.17 -8.93 11.30
N ASN A 63 9.52 -7.89 11.82
CA ASN A 63 9.22 -7.74 13.24
C ASN A 63 7.74 -8.02 13.57
N VAL A 64 7.04 -8.77 12.73
CA VAL A 64 5.57 -8.97 12.88
C VAL A 64 5.20 -9.63 14.22
N ALA A 65 6.07 -10.53 14.71
CA ALA A 65 5.93 -11.18 16.00
C ALA A 65 6.23 -10.22 17.16
N LYS A 66 7.21 -9.32 17.01
CA LYS A 66 7.56 -8.30 18.01
C LYS A 66 6.43 -7.29 18.18
N TYR A 67 5.80 -6.89 17.08
CA TYR A 67 4.76 -5.86 17.08
C TYR A 67 3.34 -6.40 17.27
N ASP A 68 3.17 -7.72 17.43
CA ASP A 68 1.86 -8.41 17.38
C ASP A 68 0.97 -7.87 16.26
N ALA A 69 1.58 -7.70 15.08
CA ALA A 69 0.99 -7.00 13.95
C ALA A 69 0.51 -7.96 12.85
N LEU A 70 0.42 -9.26 13.14
CA LEU A 70 0.09 -10.30 12.17
C LEU A 70 -1.22 -10.01 11.42
N LYS A 71 -2.27 -9.60 12.15
CA LYS A 71 -3.56 -9.20 11.55
C LYS A 71 -3.44 -7.93 10.70
N LEU A 72 -2.70 -6.93 11.20
CA LEU A 72 -2.50 -5.65 10.52
C LEU A 72 -1.72 -5.83 9.22
N MET A 73 -0.61 -6.60 9.27
CA MET A 73 0.24 -6.87 8.12
C MET A 73 -0.45 -7.77 7.10
N GLY A 74 -1.19 -8.79 7.54
CA GLY A 74 -2.02 -9.60 6.65
C GLY A 74 -3.05 -8.75 5.91
N PHE A 75 -3.75 -7.86 6.62
CA PHE A 75 -4.73 -6.95 6.03
C PHE A 75 -4.07 -5.96 5.05
N TRP A 76 -2.92 -5.40 5.42
CA TRP A 76 -2.19 -4.46 4.57
C TRP A 76 -1.67 -5.11 3.28
N SER A 77 -1.13 -6.32 3.36
CA SER A 77 -0.73 -7.12 2.19
C SER A 77 -1.91 -7.43 1.27
N ALA A 78 -3.06 -7.83 1.84
CA ALA A 78 -4.26 -8.15 1.08
C ALA A 78 -4.79 -6.94 0.31
N ILE A 79 -4.86 -5.76 0.95
CA ILE A 79 -5.27 -4.51 0.30
C ILE A 79 -4.31 -4.12 -0.81
N THR A 80 -3.00 -4.19 -0.54
CA THR A 80 -1.97 -3.85 -1.53
C THR A 80 -2.08 -4.76 -2.76
N PHE A 81 -2.33 -6.05 -2.54
CA PHE A 81 -2.55 -7.01 -3.63
C PHE A 81 -3.84 -6.71 -4.41
N ALA A 82 -4.95 -6.44 -3.72
CA ALA A 82 -6.20 -6.06 -4.38
C ALA A 82 -6.03 -4.79 -5.22
N GLN A 83 -5.37 -3.76 -4.68
CA GLN A 83 -5.08 -2.51 -5.38
C GLN A 83 -4.25 -2.75 -6.64
N PHE A 84 -3.26 -3.65 -6.57
CA PHE A 84 -2.45 -4.02 -7.72
C PHE A 84 -3.28 -4.72 -8.81
N MET A 85 -4.18 -5.64 -8.42
CA MET A 85 -5.09 -6.30 -9.36
C MET A 85 -6.04 -5.31 -10.04
N PHE A 86 -6.63 -4.37 -9.29
CA PHE A 86 -7.49 -3.34 -9.86
C PHE A 86 -6.74 -2.40 -10.81
N ALA A 87 -5.49 -2.04 -10.49
CA ALA A 87 -4.66 -1.23 -11.35
C ALA A 87 -4.33 -1.95 -12.67
N ILE A 88 -3.98 -3.23 -12.63
CA ILE A 88 -3.75 -4.03 -13.84
C ILE A 88 -5.03 -4.11 -14.68
N ALA A 89 -6.18 -4.40 -14.06
CA ALA A 89 -7.45 -4.47 -14.76
C ALA A 89 -7.79 -3.14 -15.45
N TYR A 90 -7.54 -2.01 -14.78
CA TYR A 90 -7.71 -0.68 -15.36
C TYR A 90 -6.82 -0.48 -16.60
N VAL A 91 -5.53 -0.83 -16.52
CA VAL A 91 -4.59 -0.71 -17.66
C VAL A 91 -5.03 -1.59 -18.83
N LEU A 92 -5.44 -2.84 -18.56
CA LEU A 92 -5.91 -3.75 -19.60
C LEU A 92 -7.17 -3.22 -20.30
N ILE A 93 -8.11 -2.65 -19.55
CA ILE A 93 -9.32 -2.02 -20.11
C ILE A 93 -8.94 -0.82 -20.99
N GLN A 94 -8.00 0.01 -20.57
CA GLN A 94 -7.54 1.14 -21.38
C GLN A 94 -6.87 0.68 -22.68
N LEU A 95 -6.04 -0.37 -22.63
CA LEU A 95 -5.41 -0.96 -23.82
C LEU A 95 -6.43 -1.57 -24.80
N GLN A 96 -7.54 -2.12 -24.30
CA GLN A 96 -8.66 -2.58 -25.13
C GLN A 96 -9.42 -1.41 -25.76
N VAL A 97 -9.61 -0.30 -25.03
CA VAL A 97 -10.24 0.92 -25.56
C VAL A 97 -9.38 1.56 -26.66
N GLU A 98 -8.06 1.52 -26.52
CA GLU A 98 -7.12 2.00 -27.54
C GLU A 98 -6.98 1.05 -28.75
N GLY A 99 -7.64 -0.12 -28.73
CA GLY A 99 -7.67 -1.07 -29.84
C GLY A 99 -6.35 -1.84 -30.06
N VAL A 100 -5.46 -1.86 -29.07
CA VAL A 100 -4.15 -2.53 -29.14
C VAL A 100 -4.24 -4.03 -28.84
N LEU A 101 -5.17 -4.45 -27.97
CA LEU A 101 -5.54 -5.85 -27.76
C LEU A 101 -6.90 -6.11 -28.42
N ASN A 102 -6.89 -6.76 -29.58
CA ASN A 102 -8.10 -7.23 -30.27
C ASN A 102 -8.33 -8.72 -29.98
#